data_AF-A0A2S6TNG4-F1
#
_entry.id   AF-A0A2S6TNG4-F1
#
_cell.length_a   1.000
_cell.length_b   1.000
_cell.length_c   1.000
_cell.angle_alpha   90.00
_cell.angle_beta   90.00
_cell.angle_gamma   90.00
#
_symmetry.space_group_name_H-M   'P 1'
#
loop_
_entity.id
_entity.type
_entity.pdbx_description
1 polymer ?
#
loop_
_entity_poly.entity_id
_entity_poly.type
_entity_poly.pdbx_seq_one_letter_code
_entity_poly.pdbx_strand_id
1 'polypeptide(L)'
;YGDWPVETREEFTYAANARLGNIREACESGKYNGIILLGGGEPGFLEAREICRKFNIVCTANAHAQMCLATTLGNKFSVIDISGVHNVYYRDLIHQHQLQNRCASIRNIGMHLPRPGSGDGPQLREERNKALAGKKSLAVDNAIEQAELALLDDGAEVITLGCSGVFWLRLFIEDGLASRGWEVPVLEGYSASITLAKLMLDLGINASGLTYMSDLPQRLPNRILI
;
A
#
# COMPACT_ATOMS: atom_id res chain seq x y z
N TYR A 1 19.10 -6.11 7.31
CA TYR A 1 18.93 -4.70 7.70
C TYR A 1 18.24 -4.51 9.07
N GLY A 2 18.15 -5.53 9.95
CA GLY A 2 17.62 -5.36 11.32
C GLY A 2 16.08 -5.37 11.45
N ASP A 3 15.59 -5.05 12.66
CA ASP A 3 14.17 -5.06 13.04
C ASP A 3 13.62 -3.63 13.20
N TRP A 4 13.59 -2.89 12.10
CA TRP A 4 12.96 -1.58 12.03
C TRP A 4 12.21 -1.40 10.70
N PRO A 5 11.29 -0.41 10.62
CA PRO A 5 10.52 -0.19 9.41
C PRO A 5 11.37 0.18 8.19
N VAL A 6 10.89 -0.22 7.01
CA VAL A 6 11.50 0.07 5.72
C VAL A 6 11.10 1.45 5.21
N GLU A 7 12.08 2.22 4.75
CA GLU A 7 11.83 3.48 4.03
C GLU A 7 12.71 3.61 2.79
N THR A 8 13.92 3.05 2.81
CA THR A 8 14.85 3.15 1.69
C THR A 8 14.73 1.95 0.75
N ARG A 9 15.17 2.13 -0.50
CA ARG A 9 15.19 1.05 -1.51
C ARG A 9 15.98 -0.17 -1.06
N GLU A 10 17.13 0.05 -0.42
CA GLU A 10 17.96 -1.03 0.10
C GLU A 10 17.19 -1.86 1.14
N GLU A 11 16.52 -1.20 2.07
CA GLU A 11 15.72 -1.85 3.11
C GLU A 11 14.53 -2.60 2.51
N PHE A 12 13.85 -2.03 1.51
CA PHE A 12 12.80 -2.74 0.78
C PHE A 12 13.33 -4.00 0.09
N THR A 13 14.54 -3.98 -0.49
CA THR A 13 15.16 -5.18 -1.07
C THR A 13 15.40 -6.26 -0.04
N TYR A 14 15.97 -5.92 1.12
CA TYR A 14 16.15 -6.92 2.17
C TYR A 14 14.83 -7.45 2.72
N ALA A 15 13.83 -6.59 2.89
CA ALA A 15 12.50 -6.98 3.34
C ALA A 15 11.82 -7.91 2.34
N ALA A 16 11.97 -7.64 1.04
CA ALA A 16 11.47 -8.50 -0.02
C ALA A 16 12.11 -9.89 0.09
N ASN A 17 13.43 -9.96 0.12
CA ASN A 17 14.16 -11.23 0.22
C ASN A 17 13.75 -12.06 1.45
N ALA A 18 13.63 -11.41 2.62
CA ALA A 18 13.19 -12.08 3.84
C ALA A 18 11.76 -12.64 3.73
N ARG A 19 10.85 -11.92 3.08
CA ARG A 19 9.44 -12.35 2.90
C ARG A 19 9.31 -13.52 1.93
N LEU A 20 10.10 -13.55 0.85
CA LEU A 20 9.95 -14.57 -0.21
C LEU A 20 10.17 -16.00 0.30
N GLY A 21 11.07 -16.20 1.28
CA GLY A 21 11.23 -17.49 1.95
C GLY A 21 9.96 -17.97 2.65
N ASN A 22 9.37 -17.10 3.49
CA ASN A 22 8.15 -17.40 4.22
C ASN A 22 6.95 -17.66 3.29
N ILE A 23 6.87 -16.92 2.18
CA ILE A 23 5.81 -17.08 1.17
C ILE A 23 5.92 -18.44 0.50
N ARG A 24 7.15 -18.88 0.16
CA ARG A 24 7.39 -20.20 -0.43
C ARG A 24 6.98 -21.31 0.53
N GLU A 25 7.40 -21.23 1.79
CA GLU A 25 7.03 -22.19 2.83
C GLU A 25 5.50 -22.25 3.01
N ALA A 26 4.83 -21.09 3.06
CA ALA A 26 3.38 -21.02 3.16
C ALA A 26 2.69 -21.67 1.95
N CYS A 27 3.20 -21.45 0.73
CA CYS A 27 2.66 -22.04 -0.48
C CYS A 27 2.82 -23.57 -0.49
N GLU A 28 4.01 -24.06 -0.17
CA GLU A 28 4.34 -25.49 -0.16
C GLU A 28 3.58 -26.26 0.93
N SER A 29 3.13 -25.57 1.98
CA SER A 29 2.35 -26.19 3.05
C SER A 29 0.97 -26.72 2.63
N GLY A 30 0.39 -26.20 1.54
CA GLY A 30 -0.97 -26.53 1.09
C GLY A 30 -2.10 -26.06 2.02
N LYS A 31 -1.79 -25.22 3.03
CA LYS A 31 -2.76 -24.79 4.07
C LYS A 31 -3.54 -23.52 3.72
N TYR A 32 -3.09 -22.76 2.73
CA TYR A 32 -3.60 -21.43 2.44
C TYR A 32 -4.10 -21.34 1.00
N ASN A 33 -5.18 -20.59 0.79
CA ASN A 33 -5.70 -20.23 -0.53
C ASN A 33 -5.37 -18.77 -0.91
N GLY A 34 -4.98 -17.95 0.06
CA GLY A 34 -4.56 -16.56 -0.14
C GLY A 34 -3.42 -16.14 0.79
N ILE A 35 -2.55 -15.26 0.28
CA ILE A 35 -1.46 -14.62 1.01
C ILE A 35 -1.56 -13.11 0.82
N ILE A 36 -1.60 -12.38 1.93
CA ILE A 36 -1.70 -10.91 1.93
C ILE A 36 -0.37 -10.34 2.41
N LEU A 37 0.27 -9.52 1.57
CA LEU A 37 1.51 -8.84 1.94
C LEU A 37 1.21 -7.53 2.66
N LEU A 38 1.46 -7.56 3.96
CA LEU A 38 1.31 -6.41 4.83
C LEU A 38 2.52 -5.47 4.65
N GLY A 39 2.26 -4.23 4.25
CA GLY A 39 3.27 -3.20 4.08
C GLY A 39 2.91 -2.21 2.98
N GLY A 40 3.00 -0.92 3.28
CA GLY A 40 2.67 0.16 2.34
C GLY A 40 3.49 0.14 1.05
N GLY A 41 4.78 -0.19 1.12
CA GLY A 41 5.67 -0.20 -0.05
C GLY A 41 5.75 -1.53 -0.82
N GLU A 42 4.91 -2.52 -0.55
CA GLU A 42 4.85 -3.78 -1.32
C GLU A 42 6.18 -4.53 -1.60
N PRO A 43 7.14 -4.63 -0.67
CA PRO A 43 8.42 -5.29 -0.96
C PRO A 43 8.22 -6.75 -1.34
N GLY A 44 8.70 -7.11 -2.53
CA GLY A 44 8.64 -8.48 -3.06
C GLY A 44 7.28 -8.87 -3.62
N PHE A 45 6.37 -7.92 -3.87
CA PHE A 45 5.00 -8.26 -4.28
C PHE A 45 4.90 -8.90 -5.66
N LEU A 46 5.65 -8.43 -6.65
CA LEU A 46 5.62 -9.02 -7.99
C LEU A 46 6.15 -10.46 -7.94
N GLU A 47 7.26 -10.66 -7.24
CA GLU A 47 7.91 -11.96 -7.04
C GLU A 47 7.00 -12.90 -6.23
N ALA A 48 6.31 -12.38 -5.21
CA ALA A 48 5.34 -13.15 -4.43
C ALA A 48 4.17 -13.62 -5.29
N ARG A 49 3.66 -12.78 -6.20
CA ARG A 49 2.61 -13.19 -7.15
C ARG A 49 3.09 -14.29 -8.08
N GLU A 50 4.34 -14.22 -8.53
CA GLU A 50 4.93 -15.30 -9.33
C GLU A 50 4.99 -16.62 -8.55
N ILE A 51 5.50 -16.59 -7.31
CA ILE A 51 5.58 -17.78 -6.44
C ILE A 51 4.18 -18.33 -6.17
N CYS A 52 3.27 -17.52 -5.62
CA CYS A 52 1.94 -17.96 -5.21
C CYS A 52 1.13 -18.54 -6.38
N ARG A 53 1.29 -17.95 -7.59
CA ARG A 53 0.61 -18.42 -8.78
C ARG A 53 0.95 -19.87 -9.13
N LYS A 54 2.20 -20.31 -8.92
CA LYS A 54 2.64 -21.70 -9.15
C LYS A 54 1.85 -22.71 -8.29
N PHE A 55 1.31 -22.25 -7.16
CA PHE A 55 0.52 -23.04 -6.21
C PHE A 55 -0.98 -22.73 -6.26
N ASN A 56 -1.45 -21.94 -7.23
CA ASN A 56 -2.82 -21.44 -7.31
C ASN A 56 -3.30 -20.69 -6.05
N ILE A 57 -2.39 -19.95 -5.40
CA ILE A 57 -2.69 -19.13 -4.24
C ILE A 57 -2.86 -17.67 -4.68
N VAL A 58 -3.91 -17.00 -4.21
CA VAL A 58 -4.14 -15.58 -4.46
C VAL A 58 -3.14 -14.76 -3.66
N CYS A 59 -2.45 -13.80 -4.30
CA CYS A 59 -1.54 -12.89 -3.60
C CYS A 59 -1.91 -11.43 -3.85
N THR A 60 -2.14 -10.69 -2.78
CA THR A 60 -2.47 -9.26 -2.80
C THR A 60 -1.55 -8.49 -1.86
N ALA A 61 -1.28 -7.23 -2.17
CA ALA A 61 -0.52 -6.33 -1.32
C ALA A 61 -1.28 -5.02 -1.09
N ASN A 62 -0.92 -4.34 0.00
CA ASN A 62 -1.66 -3.20 0.52
C ASN A 62 -1.77 -2.03 -0.47
N ALA A 63 -0.69 -1.64 -1.16
CA ALA A 63 -0.71 -0.49 -2.07
C ALA A 63 -1.54 -0.77 -3.32
N HIS A 64 -1.24 -1.84 -4.02
CA HIS A 64 -1.94 -2.30 -5.22
C HIS A 64 -3.42 -2.44 -4.94
N ALA A 65 -3.80 -3.08 -3.82
CA ALA A 65 -5.21 -3.25 -3.49
C ALA A 65 -5.94 -1.92 -3.27
N GLN A 66 -5.40 -1.02 -2.44
CA GLN A 66 -6.06 0.27 -2.20
C GLN A 66 -6.07 1.16 -3.45
N MET A 67 -4.99 1.15 -4.25
CA MET A 67 -4.93 1.93 -5.48
C MET A 67 -5.92 1.42 -6.53
N CYS A 68 -5.99 0.10 -6.75
CA CYS A 68 -6.97 -0.50 -7.67
C CYS A 68 -8.41 -0.19 -7.23
N LEU A 69 -8.73 -0.36 -5.95
CA LEU A 69 -10.06 -0.01 -5.42
C LEU A 69 -10.35 1.49 -5.54
N ALA A 70 -9.36 2.37 -5.30
CA ALA A 70 -9.56 3.80 -5.46
C ALA A 70 -9.98 4.17 -6.89
N THR A 71 -9.47 3.47 -7.92
CA THR A 71 -9.87 3.72 -9.32
C THR A 71 -11.30 3.32 -9.66
N THR A 72 -11.98 2.53 -8.82
CA THR A 72 -13.39 2.19 -9.01
C THR A 72 -14.32 3.16 -8.28
N LEU A 73 -13.78 3.96 -7.36
CA LEU A 73 -14.53 4.87 -6.50
C LEU A 73 -14.46 6.34 -6.97
N GLY A 74 -13.43 6.71 -7.75
CA GLY A 74 -13.29 8.04 -8.33
C GLY A 74 -12.33 8.09 -9.51
N ASN A 75 -12.33 9.21 -10.25
CA ASN A 75 -11.45 9.43 -11.38
C ASN A 75 -9.99 9.54 -10.95
N LYS A 76 -9.72 10.25 -9.85
CA LYS A 76 -8.37 10.38 -9.28
C LYS A 76 -8.34 10.13 -7.80
N PHE A 77 -7.23 9.59 -7.33
CA PHE A 77 -6.94 9.41 -5.91
C PHE A 77 -5.65 10.10 -5.52
N SER A 78 -5.52 10.45 -4.25
CA SER A 78 -4.23 10.89 -3.69
C SER A 78 -3.79 9.98 -2.56
N VAL A 79 -2.48 9.94 -2.35
CA VAL A 79 -1.83 9.14 -1.30
C VAL A 79 -1.39 10.08 -0.19
N ILE A 80 -1.83 9.84 1.04
CA ILE A 80 -1.30 10.49 2.24
C ILE A 80 -0.21 9.60 2.82
N ASP A 81 1.01 10.11 2.87
CA ASP A 81 2.23 9.36 3.14
C ASP A 81 3.17 10.10 4.11
N ILE A 82 4.20 9.40 4.61
CA ILE A 82 4.94 9.79 5.82
C ILE A 82 6.13 10.73 5.61
N SER A 83 7.09 10.34 4.76
CA SER A 83 8.44 10.92 4.69
C SER A 83 8.88 11.05 3.23
N GLY A 84 9.72 12.05 2.91
CA GLY A 84 10.12 12.31 1.52
C GLY A 84 10.76 11.10 0.82
N VAL A 85 11.54 10.30 1.54
CA VAL A 85 12.18 9.10 0.98
C VAL A 85 11.14 8.03 0.63
N HIS A 86 10.17 7.80 1.51
CA HIS A 86 9.07 6.85 1.26
C HIS A 86 8.16 7.35 0.14
N ASN A 87 7.83 8.65 0.09
CA ASN A 87 6.98 9.23 -0.96
C ASN A 87 7.57 9.03 -2.36
N VAL A 88 8.89 9.21 -2.51
CA VAL A 88 9.59 8.99 -3.80
C VAL A 88 9.57 7.51 -4.18
N TYR A 89 9.70 6.61 -3.20
CA TYR A 89 9.53 5.18 -3.44
C TYR A 89 8.08 4.85 -3.88
N TYR A 90 7.08 5.41 -3.20
CA TYR A 90 5.68 5.16 -3.50
C TYR A 90 5.28 5.71 -4.88
N ARG A 91 5.84 6.84 -5.31
CA ARG A 91 5.70 7.35 -6.69
C ARG A 91 6.12 6.31 -7.72
N ASP A 92 7.15 5.52 -7.45
CA ASP A 92 7.56 4.46 -8.38
C ASP A 92 6.58 3.29 -8.38
N LEU A 93 5.89 3.00 -7.27
CA LEU A 93 4.76 2.06 -7.27
C LEU A 93 3.61 2.55 -8.13
N ILE A 94 3.29 3.84 -8.10
CA ILE A 94 2.28 4.44 -9.01
C ILE A 94 2.64 4.14 -10.47
N HIS A 95 3.89 4.33 -10.86
CA HIS A 95 4.36 4.04 -12.22
C HIS A 95 4.38 2.53 -12.51
N GLN A 96 4.83 1.71 -11.56
CA GLN A 96 4.87 0.24 -11.70
C GLN A 96 3.48 -0.33 -12.00
N HIS A 97 2.44 0.24 -11.39
CA HIS A 97 1.05 -0.17 -11.59
C HIS A 97 0.33 0.63 -12.69
N GLN A 98 1.03 1.49 -13.43
CA GLN A 98 0.51 2.33 -14.52
C GLN A 98 -0.64 3.27 -14.10
N LEU A 99 -0.59 3.80 -12.88
CA LEU A 99 -1.62 4.65 -12.30
C LEU A 99 -1.26 6.13 -12.29
N GLN A 100 -0.23 6.56 -13.02
CA GLN A 100 0.23 7.96 -13.05
C GLN A 100 -0.85 8.96 -13.48
N ASN A 101 -1.81 8.55 -14.33
CA ASN A 101 -2.92 9.39 -14.74
C ASN A 101 -4.12 9.34 -13.78
N ARG A 102 -4.10 8.40 -12.82
CA ARG A 102 -5.14 8.18 -11.81
C ARG A 102 -4.71 8.66 -10.42
N CYS A 103 -3.41 8.79 -10.15
CA CYS A 103 -2.89 9.39 -8.94
C CYS A 103 -2.79 10.91 -9.14
N ALA A 104 -3.60 11.69 -8.43
CA ALA A 104 -3.55 13.14 -8.41
C ALA A 104 -2.25 13.64 -7.74
N SER A 105 -1.94 13.11 -6.56
CA SER A 105 -0.74 13.49 -5.81
C SER A 105 -0.33 12.47 -4.75
N ILE A 106 0.90 12.63 -4.25
CA ILE A 106 1.39 11.99 -3.02
C ILE A 106 1.75 13.11 -2.05
N ARG A 107 1.05 13.23 -0.93
CA ARG A 107 1.25 14.29 0.06
C ARG A 107 1.88 13.76 1.33
N ASN A 108 2.69 14.60 1.95
CA ASN A 108 3.56 14.24 3.07
C ASN A 108 3.01 14.81 4.39
N ILE A 109 2.92 14.00 5.44
CA ILE A 109 2.46 14.45 6.77
C ILE A 109 3.59 14.80 7.75
N GLY A 110 4.85 14.75 7.30
CA GLY A 110 6.03 15.16 8.07
C GLY A 110 6.36 14.21 9.21
N MET A 111 6.16 12.90 9.03
CA MET A 111 6.38 11.88 10.07
C MET A 111 7.52 10.94 9.67
N HIS A 112 8.33 10.52 10.64
CA HIS A 112 9.42 9.57 10.43
C HIS A 112 9.12 8.22 11.09
N LEU A 113 9.59 7.13 10.49
CA LEU A 113 9.55 5.82 11.15
C LEU A 113 10.77 5.67 12.07
N PRO A 114 10.62 4.95 13.20
CA PRO A 114 11.72 4.73 14.13
C PRO A 114 12.85 3.92 13.47
N ARG A 115 14.09 4.41 13.50
CA ARG A 115 15.26 3.69 12.97
C ARG A 115 16.55 4.02 13.74
N PRO A 116 17.62 3.20 13.61
CA PRO A 116 18.90 3.54 14.21
C PRO A 116 19.42 4.89 13.72
N GLY A 117 19.80 5.76 14.64
CA GLY A 117 20.31 7.10 14.33
C GLY A 117 19.25 8.17 14.02
N SER A 118 17.94 7.84 14.01
CA SER A 118 16.88 8.87 13.96
C SER A 118 16.63 9.41 15.37
N GLY A 119 17.33 10.49 15.73
CA GLY A 119 17.24 11.11 17.06
C GLY A 119 16.17 12.19 17.22
N ASP A 120 15.70 12.81 16.13
CA ASP A 120 14.90 14.03 16.21
C ASP A 120 13.60 13.96 15.39
N GLY A 121 12.48 14.37 16.00
CA GLY A 121 11.18 14.56 15.35
C GLY A 121 10.00 13.79 15.98
N PRO A 122 8.74 14.18 15.67
CA PRO A 122 7.54 13.50 16.16
C PRO A 122 7.50 12.03 15.73
N GLN A 123 7.41 11.12 16.71
CA GLN A 123 7.38 9.69 16.46
C GLN A 123 5.95 9.22 16.18
N LEU A 124 5.74 8.54 15.06
CA LEU A 124 4.41 8.10 14.63
C LEU A 124 3.69 7.22 15.66
N ARG A 125 4.43 6.43 16.44
CA ARG A 125 3.88 5.60 17.53
C ARG A 125 3.33 6.43 18.67
N GLU A 126 4.02 7.51 19.04
CA GLU A 126 3.56 8.41 20.09
C GLU A 126 2.35 9.21 19.64
N GLU A 127 2.36 9.67 18.39
CA GLU A 127 1.22 10.35 17.77
C GLU A 127 -0.03 9.47 17.73
N ARG A 128 0.13 8.19 17.36
CA ARG A 128 -0.95 7.20 17.47
C ARG A 128 -1.50 7.09 18.89
N ASN A 129 -0.61 6.99 19.89
CA ASN A 129 -1.03 6.88 21.29
C ASN A 129 -1.77 8.13 21.77
N LYS A 130 -1.34 9.33 21.35
CA LYS A 130 -2.04 10.59 21.64
C LYS A 130 -3.44 10.58 21.04
N ALA A 131 -3.56 10.28 19.74
CA ALA A 131 -4.83 10.25 19.03
C ALA A 131 -5.82 9.26 19.65
N LEU A 132 -5.39 8.03 19.94
CA LEU A 132 -6.22 7.00 20.58
C LEU A 132 -6.64 7.37 22.01
N ALA A 133 -5.86 8.21 22.69
CA ALA A 133 -6.21 8.75 24.01
C ALA A 133 -7.08 10.01 23.94
N GLY A 134 -7.56 10.41 22.76
CA GLY A 134 -8.34 11.63 22.55
C GLY A 134 -7.53 12.93 22.74
N LYS A 135 -6.19 12.84 22.71
CA LYS A 135 -5.29 14.00 22.81
C LYS A 135 -4.96 14.50 21.41
N LYS A 136 -4.60 15.78 21.33
CA LYS A 136 -4.11 16.39 20.08
C LYS A 136 -2.92 15.58 19.53
N SER A 137 -3.02 15.22 18.25
CA SER A 137 -1.96 14.54 17.52
C SER A 137 -1.62 15.34 16.27
N LEU A 138 -0.35 15.68 16.13
CA LEU A 138 0.20 16.35 14.96
C LEU A 138 0.06 15.48 13.71
N ALA A 139 0.19 14.16 13.82
CA ALA A 139 0.00 13.26 12.69
C ALA A 139 -1.45 13.29 12.17
N VAL A 140 -2.43 13.39 13.07
CA VAL A 140 -3.84 13.53 12.70
C VAL A 140 -4.10 14.88 12.05
N ASP A 141 -3.68 15.97 12.68
CA ASP A 141 -3.88 17.34 12.16
C ASP A 141 -3.28 17.48 10.75
N ASN A 142 -2.02 17.07 10.57
CA ASN A 142 -1.33 17.13 9.28
C ASN A 142 -1.99 16.22 8.23
N ALA A 143 -2.47 15.04 8.62
CA ALA A 143 -3.10 14.12 7.68
C ALA A 143 -4.44 14.65 7.16
N ILE A 144 -5.26 15.25 8.03
CA ILE A 144 -6.54 15.85 7.63
C ILE A 144 -6.27 17.08 6.75
N GLU A 145 -5.31 17.93 7.11
CA GLU A 145 -4.89 19.09 6.30
C GLU A 145 -4.41 18.65 4.91
N GLN A 146 -3.48 17.71 4.82
CA GLN A 146 -2.98 17.24 3.53
C GLN A 146 -4.03 16.49 2.72
N ALA A 147 -4.95 15.77 3.37
CA ALA A 147 -6.07 15.15 2.67
C ALA A 147 -6.99 16.20 2.05
N GLU A 148 -7.34 17.27 2.76
CA GLU A 148 -8.17 18.34 2.20
C GLU A 148 -7.46 19.09 1.06
N LEU A 149 -6.17 19.38 1.21
CA LEU A 149 -5.38 19.98 0.12
C LEU A 149 -5.30 19.06 -1.11
N ALA A 150 -5.33 17.73 -0.92
CA ALA A 150 -5.43 16.81 -2.06
C ALA A 150 -6.74 16.96 -2.84
N LEU A 151 -7.85 17.22 -2.13
CA LEU A 151 -9.15 17.47 -2.74
C LEU A 151 -9.15 18.82 -3.47
N LEU A 152 -8.71 19.88 -2.79
CA LEU A 152 -8.81 21.25 -3.26
C LEU A 152 -7.82 21.58 -4.38
N ASP A 153 -6.54 21.21 -4.21
CA ASP A 153 -5.47 21.67 -5.09
C ASP A 153 -5.15 20.66 -6.19
N ASP A 154 -5.29 19.36 -5.91
CA ASP A 154 -4.81 18.30 -6.81
C ASP A 154 -5.95 17.60 -7.57
N GLY A 155 -7.19 17.80 -7.12
CA GLY A 155 -8.39 17.18 -7.71
C GLY A 155 -8.53 15.70 -7.35
N ALA A 156 -8.15 15.30 -6.15
CA ALA A 156 -8.42 13.96 -5.64
C ALA A 156 -9.91 13.80 -5.30
N GLU A 157 -10.46 12.63 -5.64
CA GLU A 157 -11.84 12.22 -5.32
C GLU A 157 -11.86 11.04 -4.34
N VAL A 158 -10.70 10.46 -4.03
CA VAL A 158 -10.49 9.34 -3.12
C VAL A 158 -9.14 9.51 -2.41
N ILE A 159 -9.10 9.22 -1.12
CA ILE A 159 -7.86 9.25 -0.33
C ILE A 159 -7.37 7.82 -0.05
N THR A 160 -6.07 7.60 -0.19
CA THR A 160 -5.38 6.34 0.14
C THR A 160 -4.20 6.62 1.07
N LEU A 161 -3.66 5.59 1.73
CA LEU A 161 -2.60 5.72 2.72
C LEU A 161 -1.32 5.01 2.25
N GLY A 162 -0.21 5.73 2.20
CA GLY A 162 1.04 5.25 1.61
C GLY A 162 1.77 4.23 2.46
N CYS A 163 1.92 4.49 3.76
CA CYS A 163 2.66 3.61 4.67
C CYS A 163 1.70 2.82 5.59
N SER A 164 1.97 1.54 5.82
CA SER A 164 1.19 0.76 6.80
C SER A 164 1.28 1.32 8.23
N GLY A 165 2.34 2.09 8.53
CA GLY A 165 2.49 2.82 9.78
C GLY A 165 1.41 3.88 10.00
N VAL A 166 0.75 4.38 8.95
CA VAL A 166 -0.30 5.42 9.02
C VAL A 166 -1.71 4.89 8.80
N PHE A 167 -1.93 3.59 8.61
CA PHE A 167 -3.28 3.06 8.32
C PHE A 167 -4.31 3.34 9.41
N TRP A 168 -3.85 3.49 10.66
CA TRP A 168 -4.68 3.90 11.78
C TRP A 168 -5.26 5.33 11.64
N LEU A 169 -4.71 6.17 10.76
CA LEU A 169 -5.23 7.51 10.46
C LEU A 169 -6.51 7.49 9.64
N ARG A 170 -6.89 6.36 9.02
CA ARG A 170 -8.04 6.26 8.11
C ARG A 170 -9.30 6.92 8.68
N LEU A 171 -9.74 6.49 9.87
CA LEU A 171 -10.97 7.01 10.49
C LEU A 171 -10.83 8.49 10.89
N PHE A 172 -9.65 8.91 11.35
CA PHE A 172 -9.41 10.32 11.69
C PHE A 172 -9.46 11.23 10.46
N ILE A 173 -8.95 10.78 9.32
CA ILE A 173 -9.03 11.51 8.05
C ILE A 173 -10.48 11.55 7.57
N GLU A 174 -11.18 10.40 7.61
CA GLU A 174 -12.58 10.28 7.21
C GLU A 174 -13.49 11.22 8.02
N ASP A 175 -13.41 11.17 9.36
CA ASP A 175 -14.15 12.05 10.27
C ASP A 175 -13.74 13.52 10.11
N GLY A 176 -12.45 13.78 9.96
CA GLY A 176 -11.90 15.13 9.78
C GLY A 176 -12.41 15.79 8.50
N LEU A 177 -12.39 15.07 7.38
CA LEU A 177 -12.94 15.54 6.10
C LEU A 177 -14.46 15.71 6.18
N ALA A 178 -15.19 14.76 6.78
CA ALA A 178 -16.63 14.86 6.98
C ALA A 178 -17.02 16.08 7.81
N SER A 179 -16.26 16.39 8.88
CA SER A 179 -16.47 17.58 9.71
C SER A 179 -16.27 18.90 8.95
N ARG A 180 -15.50 18.87 7.87
CA ARG A 180 -15.27 20.00 6.95
C ARG A 180 -16.25 20.03 5.78
N GLY A 181 -17.21 19.10 5.72
CA GLY A 181 -18.25 19.04 4.70
C GLY A 181 -17.89 18.22 3.46
N TRP A 182 -16.84 17.39 3.52
CA TRP A 182 -16.46 16.50 2.41
C TRP A 182 -17.05 15.10 2.58
N GLU A 183 -17.53 14.53 1.48
CA GLU A 183 -18.04 13.15 1.40
C GLU A 183 -17.12 12.31 0.51
N VAL A 184 -15.90 12.05 0.99
CA VAL A 184 -14.84 11.40 0.19
C VAL A 184 -14.41 10.08 0.80
N PRO A 185 -14.32 8.99 0.02
CA PRO A 185 -13.83 7.71 0.54
C PRO A 185 -12.35 7.79 0.96
N VAL A 186 -12.05 7.23 2.14
CA VAL A 186 -10.67 7.06 2.61
C VAL A 186 -10.38 5.55 2.69
N LEU A 187 -9.34 5.09 2.01
CA LEU A 187 -8.93 3.69 1.99
C LEU A 187 -7.65 3.46 2.78
N GLU A 188 -7.56 2.30 3.41
CA GLU A 188 -6.31 1.80 4.01
C GLU A 188 -6.04 0.38 3.50
N GLY A 189 -4.77 0.00 3.46
CA GLY A 189 -4.33 -1.17 2.70
C GLY A 189 -4.65 -2.53 3.32
N TYR A 190 -4.83 -2.66 4.64
CA TYR A 190 -5.14 -3.96 5.28
C TYR A 190 -6.52 -4.46 4.85
N SER A 191 -7.56 -3.66 5.07
CA SER A 191 -8.92 -4.02 4.68
C SER A 191 -9.05 -4.12 3.17
N ALA A 192 -8.40 -3.23 2.41
CA ALA A 192 -8.40 -3.25 0.95
C ALA A 192 -7.82 -4.57 0.40
N SER A 193 -6.64 -4.98 0.87
CA SER A 193 -5.97 -6.18 0.37
C SER A 193 -6.67 -7.47 0.77
N ILE A 194 -7.16 -7.57 2.02
CA ILE A 194 -7.97 -8.70 2.47
C ILE A 194 -9.24 -8.84 1.63
N THR A 195 -9.94 -7.72 1.38
CA THR A 195 -11.19 -7.73 0.62
C THR A 195 -10.95 -8.07 -0.85
N LEU A 196 -9.89 -7.54 -1.46
CA LEU A 196 -9.52 -7.89 -2.83
C LEU A 196 -9.15 -9.37 -2.95
N ALA A 197 -8.43 -9.92 -1.97
CA ALA A 197 -8.10 -11.35 -1.96
C ALA A 197 -9.35 -12.22 -1.89
N LYS A 198 -10.31 -11.88 -1.02
CA LYS A 198 -11.61 -12.56 -0.94
C LYS A 198 -12.38 -12.49 -2.26
N LEU A 199 -12.48 -11.30 -2.86
CA LEU A 199 -13.12 -11.12 -4.17
C LEU A 199 -12.50 -12.04 -5.24
N MET A 200 -11.17 -12.10 -5.31
CA MET A 200 -10.49 -12.96 -6.27
C MET A 200 -10.75 -14.45 -6.02
N LEU A 201 -10.77 -14.87 -4.75
CA LEU A 201 -11.10 -16.23 -4.35
C LEU A 201 -12.54 -16.61 -4.68
N ASP A 202 -13.50 -15.73 -4.37
CA ASP A 202 -14.92 -15.93 -4.63
C ASP A 202 -15.21 -16.06 -6.13
N LEU A 203 -14.48 -15.32 -6.96
CA LEU A 203 -14.55 -15.39 -8.43
C LEU A 203 -13.74 -16.55 -9.03
N GLY A 204 -12.92 -17.24 -8.24
CA GLY A 204 -12.03 -18.29 -8.73
C GLY A 204 -10.94 -17.78 -9.69
N ILE A 205 -10.49 -16.53 -9.53
CA ILE A 205 -9.49 -15.89 -10.39
C ILE A 205 -8.17 -15.63 -9.65
N ASN A 206 -7.08 -15.54 -10.41
CA ASN A 206 -5.74 -15.27 -9.88
C ASN A 206 -4.94 -14.37 -10.83
N ALA A 207 -3.71 -14.03 -10.45
CA ALA A 207 -2.77 -13.28 -11.28
C ALA A 207 -2.58 -13.93 -12.65
N SER A 208 -2.50 -13.09 -13.70
CA SER A 208 -2.38 -13.56 -15.07
C SER A 208 -1.12 -14.39 -15.28
N GLY A 209 -1.27 -15.53 -15.94
CA GLY A 209 -0.14 -16.34 -16.40
C GLY A 209 0.62 -15.75 -17.57
N LEU A 210 0.17 -14.63 -18.16
CA LEU A 210 0.97 -13.88 -19.14
C LEU A 210 1.93 -12.90 -18.46
N THR A 211 1.51 -12.33 -17.32
CA THR A 211 2.38 -11.48 -16.49
C THR A 211 3.37 -12.31 -15.70
N TYR A 212 2.89 -13.41 -15.09
CA TYR A 212 3.68 -14.34 -14.28
C TYR A 212 3.70 -15.71 -14.96
N MET A 213 4.34 -15.77 -16.14
CA MET A 213 4.48 -17.01 -16.91
C MET A 213 5.24 -18.07 -16.10
N SER A 214 4.84 -19.33 -16.25
CA SER A 214 5.65 -20.46 -15.79
C SER A 214 6.93 -20.56 -16.62
N ASP A 215 7.98 -21.13 -16.03
CA ASP A 215 9.31 -21.25 -16.66
C ASP A 215 9.27 -22.00 -18.01
N LEU A 216 8.33 -22.94 -18.16
CA LEU A 216 8.10 -23.71 -19.39
C LEU A 216 6.62 -23.63 -19.79
N PRO A 217 6.15 -22.50 -20.35
CA PRO A 217 4.75 -22.35 -20.72
C PRO A 217 4.46 -23.13 -22.01
N GLN A 218 3.27 -23.73 -22.11
CA GLN A 218 2.86 -24.47 -23.31
C GLN A 218 2.68 -23.58 -24.54
N ARG A 219 2.46 -22.27 -24.34
CA ARG A 219 2.30 -21.28 -25.39
C ARG A 219 3.02 -19.99 -25.01
N LEU A 220 3.59 -19.34 -26.01
CA LEU A 220 4.24 -18.05 -25.88
C LEU A 220 3.54 -17.02 -26.77
N PRO A 221 3.37 -15.76 -26.33
CA PRO A 221 2.96 -14.68 -27.22
C PRO A 221 4.08 -14.40 -28.24
N ASN A 222 3.71 -14.13 -29.49
CA ASN A 222 4.68 -13.84 -30.54
C ASN A 222 5.44 -12.51 -30.35
N ARG A 223 4.94 -11.64 -29.44
CA ARG A 223 5.58 -10.37 -29.05
C ARG A 223 5.08 -9.94 -27.67
N ILE A 224 5.92 -9.22 -26.92
CA ILE A 224 5.54 -8.46 -25.72
C ILE A 224 5.44 -6.99 -26.13
N LEU A 225 4.30 -6.36 -25.83
CA LEU A 225 4.07 -4.94 -26.09
C LEU A 225 4.34 -4.12 -24.82
N ILE A 226 4.73 -2.86 -25.02
CA ILE A 226 4.96 -1.87 -23.97
C ILE A 226 3.84 -0.84 -24.06
#